data_AF-A0A973L0B7-F1
#
_entry.id   AF-A0A973L0B7-F1
#
_cell.length_a   1.000
_cell.length_b   1.000
_cell.length_c   1.000
_cell.angle_alpha   90.00
_cell.angle_beta   90.00
_cell.angle_gamma   90.00
#
_symmetry.space_group_name_H-M   'P 1'
#
loop_
_entity.id
_entity.type
_entity.pdbx_description
1 polymer ?
#
loop_
_entity_poly.entity_id
_entity_poly.type
_entity_poly.pdbx_seq_one_letter_code
_entity_poly.pdbx_strand_id
1 'polypeptide(L)'
;WHLMENGSPLRSHAPALGRFDVGDSLSVHEEVRQLLREWDGVPIDQSLENTFARYRYFGVSALGRSATPEARVADTGIQPYRVADPLLWLLSEFGSVPKAGRGR
;
A
#
# COMPACT_ATOMS: atom_id res chain seq x y z
N TRP A 1 9.90 -6.38 -1.44
CA TRP A 1 10.38 -5.58 -0.29
C TRP A 1 11.84 -5.17 -0.42
N HIS A 2 12.80 -6.09 -0.53
CA HIS A 2 14.21 -5.73 -0.66
C HIS A 2 14.61 -5.12 -2.01
N LEU A 3 13.83 -5.39 -3.07
CA LEU A 3 13.98 -4.78 -4.40
C LEU A 3 13.51 -3.32 -4.46
N MET A 4 12.86 -2.84 -3.40
CA MET A 4 12.36 -1.46 -3.35
C MET A 4 13.42 -0.54 -2.76
N GLU A 5 13.52 0.66 -3.32
CA GLU A 5 14.48 1.68 -2.90
C GLU A 5 14.38 2.00 -1.40
N ASN A 6 15.51 2.41 -0.82
CA ASN A 6 15.53 2.89 0.56
C ASN A 6 14.70 4.18 0.65
N GLY A 7 13.68 4.18 1.51
CA GLY A 7 12.74 5.29 1.66
C GLY A 7 11.43 5.12 0.91
N SER A 8 11.26 4.04 0.12
CA SER A 8 9.97 3.75 -0.53
C SER A 8 8.82 3.72 0.50
N PRO A 9 7.68 4.38 0.24
CA PRO A 9 6.52 4.39 1.14
C PRO A 9 5.91 2.99 1.31
N LEU A 10 6.20 2.06 0.40
CA LEU A 10 5.80 0.66 0.55
C LEU A 10 6.59 -0.07 1.64
N ARG A 11 7.75 0.44 2.06
CA ARG A 11 8.56 -0.12 3.15
C ARG A 11 8.27 0.51 4.52
N SER A 12 7.55 1.63 4.57
CA SER A 12 7.17 2.26 5.83
C SER A 12 6.02 1.49 6.49
N HIS A 13 6.00 1.48 7.83
CA HIS A 13 4.80 1.05 8.55
C HIS A 13 3.78 2.17 8.53
N ALA A 14 2.53 1.83 8.22
CA ALA A 14 1.43 2.77 8.33
C ALA A 14 1.34 3.30 9.79
N PRO A 15 1.06 4.59 10.01
CA PRO A 15 0.96 5.16 11.34
C PRO A 15 -0.11 4.45 12.18
N ALA A 16 0.26 3.90 13.34
CA ALA A 16 -0.65 3.14 14.23
C ALA A 16 -1.55 4.07 15.07
N LEU A 17 -2.40 4.86 14.42
CA LEU A 17 -3.05 6.02 15.05
C LEU A 17 -4.58 5.94 15.10
N GLY A 18 -5.16 4.75 14.92
CA GLY A 18 -6.62 4.53 14.97
C GLY A 18 -7.41 5.33 13.91
N ARG A 19 -6.72 5.71 12.83
CA ARG A 19 -7.22 6.61 11.79
C ARG A 19 -6.60 6.23 10.45
N PHE A 20 -7.25 6.63 9.36
CA PHE A 20 -6.71 6.46 8.02
C PHE A 20 -5.85 7.67 7.64
N ASP A 21 -4.56 7.46 7.40
CA ASP A 21 -3.65 8.54 6.97
C ASP A 21 -3.72 8.72 5.45
N VAL A 22 -4.30 9.84 5.02
CA VAL A 22 -4.55 10.12 3.60
C VAL A 22 -3.25 10.45 2.87
N GLY A 23 -2.33 11.14 3.54
CA GLY A 23 -1.06 11.55 2.94
C GLY A 23 -0.16 10.34 2.65
N ASP A 24 -0.01 9.48 3.65
CA ASP A 24 0.75 8.23 3.51
C ASP A 24 0.10 7.29 2.47
N SER A 25 -1.23 7.19 2.43
CA SER A 25 -1.93 6.41 1.39
C SER A 25 -1.72 6.97 -0.02
N LEU A 26 -1.69 8.30 -0.19
CA LEU A 26 -1.39 8.93 -1.49
C LEU A 26 0.06 8.66 -1.92
N SER A 27 1.02 8.71 -1.01
CA SER A 27 2.41 8.36 -1.31
C SER A 27 2.55 6.91 -1.80
N VAL A 28 1.86 5.96 -1.14
CA VAL A 28 1.83 4.57 -1.63
C VAL A 28 1.13 4.44 -2.98
N HIS A 29 0.06 5.20 -3.20
CA HIS A 29 -0.65 5.16 -4.47
C HIS A 29 0.24 5.53 -5.65
N GLU A 30 0.97 6.64 -5.52
CA GLU A 30 1.88 7.11 -6.57
C GLU A 30 3.05 6.14 -6.77
N GLU A 31 3.59 5.57 -5.69
CA GLU A 31 4.64 4.54 -5.77
C GLU A 31 4.18 3.31 -6.56
N VAL A 32 3.01 2.74 -6.22
CA VAL A 32 2.46 1.57 -6.94
C VAL A 32 2.14 1.93 -8.39
N ARG A 33 1.62 3.13 -8.63
CA ARG A 33 1.35 3.64 -9.98
C ARG A 33 2.63 3.75 -10.80
N GLN A 34 3.72 4.22 -10.21
CA GLN A 34 5.02 4.29 -10.87
C GLN A 34 5.55 2.89 -11.19
N LEU A 35 5.47 1.94 -10.26
CA LEU A 35 5.86 0.55 -10.50
C LEU A 35 5.04 -0.09 -11.64
N LEU A 36 3.73 0.17 -11.70
CA LEU A 36 2.90 -0.28 -12.81
C LEU A 36 3.40 0.29 -14.15
N ARG A 37 3.84 1.55 -14.21
CA ARG A 37 4.42 2.12 -15.43
C ARG A 37 5.73 1.44 -15.82
N GLU A 38 6.58 1.13 -14.85
CA GLU A 38 7.87 0.45 -15.07
C GLU A 38 7.70 -1.01 -15.53
N TRP A 39 6.57 -1.65 -15.21
CA TRP A 39 6.26 -3.03 -15.60
C TRP A 39 5.31 -3.14 -16.80
N ASP A 40 5.24 -2.10 -17.65
CA ASP A 40 4.34 -2.03 -18.81
C ASP A 40 2.84 -2.20 -18.46
N GLY A 41 2.46 -1.92 -17.22
CA GLY A 41 1.10 -2.01 -16.67
C GLY A 41 0.24 -0.76 -16.87
N VAL A 42 0.64 0.16 -17.75
CA VAL A 42 -0.11 1.40 -18.05
C VAL A 42 -1.60 1.17 -18.38
N PRO A 43 -1.99 0.12 -19.14
CA PRO A 43 -3.41 -0.13 -19.43
C PRO A 43 -4.25 -0.40 -18.16
N ILE A 44 -3.66 -0.95 -17.10
CA ILE A 44 -4.36 -1.18 -15.82
C ILE A 44 -4.74 0.16 -15.20
N ASP A 45 -3.79 1.10 -15.16
CA ASP A 45 -3.99 2.43 -14.60
C ASP A 45 -5.07 3.21 -15.35
N GLN A 46 -4.99 3.20 -16.69
CA GLN A 46 -5.99 3.84 -17.54
C GLN A 46 -7.38 3.21 -17.35
N SER A 47 -7.46 1.89 -17.22
CA SER A 47 -8.75 1.22 -16.98
C SER A 47 -9.38 1.67 -15.67
N LEU A 48 -8.59 1.83 -14.61
CA LEU A 48 -9.11 2.25 -13.30
C LEU A 48 -9.54 3.73 -13.31
N GLU A 49 -8.72 4.61 -13.89
CA GLU A 49 -9.04 6.04 -14.04
C GLU A 49 -10.34 6.28 -14.83
N ASN A 50 -10.57 5.50 -15.89
CA ASN A 50 -11.75 5.66 -16.75
C ASN A 50 -13.01 5.00 -16.20
N THR A 51 -12.88 4.07 -15.25
CA THR A 51 -14.03 3.25 -14.76
C THR A 51 -14.53 3.70 -13.40
N PHE A 52 -13.64 4.11 -12.49
CA PHE A 52 -13.99 4.36 -11.10
C PHE A 52 -13.86 5.83 -10.75
N ALA A 53 -14.93 6.41 -10.19
CA ALA A 53 -14.90 7.78 -9.69
C ALA A 53 -13.88 7.97 -8.54
N ARG A 54 -13.61 6.92 -7.77
CA ARG A 54 -12.68 6.91 -6.64
C ARG A 54 -12.02 5.53 -6.55
N TYR A 55 -10.68 5.50 -6.55
CA TYR A 55 -9.89 4.28 -6.38
C TYR A 55 -8.58 4.61 -5.66
N ARG A 56 -7.92 3.57 -5.14
CA ARG A 56 -6.64 3.68 -4.45
C ARG A 56 -5.81 2.43 -4.69
N TYR A 57 -4.51 2.61 -4.93
CA TYR A 57 -3.56 1.50 -4.98
C TYR A 57 -2.97 1.27 -3.61
N PHE A 58 -2.71 0.01 -3.30
CA PHE A 58 -2.06 -0.42 -2.08
C PHE A 58 -1.03 -1.49 -2.44
N GLY A 59 0.06 -1.54 -1.67
CA GLY A 59 0.96 -2.68 -1.65
C GLY A 59 0.96 -3.29 -0.26
N VAL A 60 0.82 -4.61 -0.19
CA VAL A 60 0.72 -5.36 1.08
C VAL A 60 1.63 -6.58 1.06
N SER A 61 2.12 -6.98 2.24
CA SER A 61 2.85 -8.24 2.42
C SER A 61 2.14 -9.11 3.44
N ALA A 62 1.80 -10.35 3.08
CA ALA A 62 1.28 -11.31 4.04
C ALA A 62 2.38 -11.84 4.98
N LEU A 63 3.58 -12.14 4.45
CA LEU A 63 4.68 -12.73 5.21
C LEU A 63 5.70 -11.71 5.71
N GLY A 64 5.65 -10.50 5.16
CA GLY A 64 6.60 -9.45 5.48
C GLY A 64 7.90 -9.61 4.71
N ARG A 65 8.92 -10.15 5.38
CA ARG A 65 10.27 -10.32 4.83
C ARG A 65 10.28 -11.32 3.67
N SER A 66 11.33 -11.24 2.86
CA SER A 66 11.57 -12.25 1.83
C SER A 66 11.75 -13.64 2.44
N ALA A 67 11.38 -14.67 1.69
CA ALA A 67 11.62 -16.05 2.08
C ALA A 67 13.13 -16.35 2.24
N THR A 68 13.46 -17.37 3.02
CA THR A 68 14.81 -17.92 3.07
C THR A 68 15.18 -18.55 1.71
N PRO A 69 16.48 -18.83 1.44
CA PRO A 69 16.90 -19.51 0.22
C PRO A 69 16.19 -20.87 0.01
N GLU A 70 15.78 -21.53 1.08
CA GLU A 70 15.02 -22.80 1.08
C GLU A 70 13.50 -22.61 0.94
N ALA A 71 13.07 -21.42 0.51
CA ALA A 71 11.66 -21.04 0.34
C ALA A 71 10.80 -21.17 1.61
N ARG A 72 11.39 -20.87 2.78
CA ARG A 72 10.68 -20.84 4.07
C ARG A 72 10.38 -19.41 4.52
N VAL A 73 9.48 -19.27 5.48
CA VAL A 73 9.27 -17.99 6.19
C VAL A 73 10.60 -17.54 6.81
N ALA A 74 10.88 -16.23 6.77
CA ALA A 74 12.08 -15.67 7.39
C ALA A 74 12.22 -16.08 8.86
N ASP A 75 13.45 -16.26 9.34
CA ASP A 75 13.72 -16.66 10.74
C ASP A 75 13.17 -15.66 11.76
N THR A 76 12.96 -14.41 11.34
CA THR A 76 12.29 -13.37 12.14
C THR A 76 10.78 -13.54 12.27
N GLY A 77 10.22 -14.59 11.67
CA GLY A 77 8.78 -14.89 11.62
C GLY A 77 8.00 -14.05 10.61
N ILE A 78 6.67 -14.17 10.69
CA ILE A 78 5.70 -13.45 9.86
C ILE A 78 5.55 -12.01 10.37
N GLN A 79 5.81 -11.03 9.50
CA GLN A 79 5.76 -9.61 9.84
C GLN A 79 5.01 -8.81 8.77
N PRO A 80 3.66 -8.89 8.72
CA PRO A 80 2.90 -8.33 7.62
C PRO A 80 3.10 -6.81 7.49
N TYR A 81 3.17 -6.32 6.25
CA TYR A 81 3.31 -4.89 5.96
C TYR A 81 2.02 -4.36 5.36
N ARG A 82 1.52 -3.25 5.94
CA ARG A 82 0.44 -2.41 5.40
C ARG A 82 -0.87 -3.15 5.08
N VAL A 83 -1.05 -4.35 5.64
CA VAL A 83 -2.23 -5.22 5.39
C VAL A 83 -3.54 -4.59 5.86
N ALA A 84 -3.47 -3.65 6.82
CA ALA A 84 -4.65 -2.94 7.33
C ALA A 84 -5.09 -1.79 6.42
N ASP A 85 -4.21 -1.27 5.56
CA ASP A 85 -4.44 -0.03 4.82
C ASP A 85 -5.68 -0.06 3.92
N PRO A 86 -5.94 -1.13 3.12
CA PRO A 86 -7.12 -1.17 2.26
C PRO A 86 -8.41 -1.13 3.08
N LEU A 87 -8.42 -1.81 4.24
CA LEU A 87 -9.59 -1.84 5.12
C LEU A 87 -9.81 -0.49 5.80
N LEU A 88 -8.74 0.14 6.32
CA LEU A 88 -8.82 1.47 6.93
C LEU A 88 -9.28 2.54 5.92
N TRP A 89 -8.83 2.45 4.67
CA TRP A 89 -9.32 3.31 3.60
C TRP A 89 -10.82 3.15 3.43
N LEU A 90 -11.30 1.93 3.17
CA LEU A 90 -12.73 1.66 2.98
C LEU A 90 -13.56 2.15 4.18
N LEU A 91 -13.16 1.81 5.40
CA LEU A 91 -13.85 2.27 6.62
C LEU A 91 -13.89 3.80 6.73
N SER A 92 -12.83 4.50 6.31
CA SER A 92 -12.81 5.96 6.28
C SER A 92 -13.70 6.56 5.20
N GLU A 93 -13.88 5.87 4.08
CA GLU A 93 -14.77 6.29 2.99
C GLU A 93 -16.25 6.21 3.42
N PHE A 94 -16.58 5.28 4.31
CA PHE A 94 -17.90 5.16 4.94
C PHE A 94 -18.02 5.94 6.27
N GLY A 95 -17.01 6.73 6.65
CA GLY A 95 -17.01 7.54 7.87
C GLY A 95 -16.92 6.75 9.19
N SER A 96 -16.58 5.46 9.14
CA SER A 96 -16.42 4.59 10.32
C SER A 96 -15.08 4.80 11.03
N VAL A 97 -14.07 5.29 10.32
CA VAL A 97 -12.74 5.60 10.84
C VAL A 97 -12.37 7.03 10.43
N PRO A 98 -11.86 7.88 11.33
CA PRO A 98 -11.46 9.24 10.97
C PRO A 98 -10.29 9.26 9.98
N LYS A 99 -10.25 10.28 9.13
CA LYS A 99 -9.12 10.55 8.23
C LYS A 99 -8.13 11.51 8.91
N ALA A 100 -6.84 11.35 8.63
CA ALA A 100 -5.79 12.25 9.07
C ALA A 100 -4.89 12.67 7.91
N GLY A 101 -4.31 13.86 8.03
CA GLY A 101 -3.51 14.48 6.96
C GLY A 101 -4.39 15.23 5.94
N ARG A 102 -3.74 16.02 5.08
CA ARG A 102 -4.41 16.71 3.97
C ARG A 102 -4.50 15.79 2.76
N GLY A 103 -5.70 15.34 2.46
CA GLY A 103 -6.11 14.93 1.11
C GLY A 103 -7.57 15.27 0.97
N ARG A 104 -7.94 15.86 -0.17
CA ARG A 104 -9.32 16.30 -0.44
C ARG A 104 -10.30 15.14 -0.37
#